data_AF-A0A849Y401-F1
#
_entry.id   AF-A0A849Y401-F1
#
_cell.length_a   1.000
_cell.length_b   1.000
_cell.length_c   1.000
_cell.angle_alpha   90.00
_cell.angle_beta   90.00
_cell.angle_gamma   90.00
#
_symmetry.space_group_name_H-M   'P 1'
#
loop_
_entity.id
_entity.type
_entity.pdbx_description
1 polymer ?
#
loop_
_entity_poly.entity_id
_entity_poly.type
_entity_poly.pdbx_seq_one_letter_code
_entity_poly.pdbx_strand_id
1 'polypeptide(L)'
;MNFQIDPSHHGLAVSSLPFSTRARNILTDCQVKLIGDLHNTPLARVRGARNSGSKSFVEILRVLAPYWQRGAEIKASRKKVSEASFHVPESARDWPLRQLPISARLEHILTRLKIEKLGDLSRISPSTLAATPDCGVRTTIEAREFLGRIQRGEFGNPRQSTGMSLPLFLVTRIDEFMDSLSEPRREIFCRRLGAADAPWTLMRIGQKFNMTRERVRQIVNLLANEALRFSGPPMASALEEMTEEQLAKVVPYTPELLEARLGASAAKRRYGLTFYLRALEMLAPRAPIWPKGAEPAPHRARESEAILQTLVHWMRVHPEPTVFATLLAGIREESGFACTPAALLRALRYAVGFAFDFSEPEKPTLMGGRRVLRRWASPQGNSAEQESSK
;
A
#
# COMPACT_ATOMS: atom_id res chain seq x y z
N MET A 1 -9.77 31.21 -29.59
CA MET A 1 -9.46 32.58 -29.16
C MET A 1 -7.95 32.72 -29.11
N ASN A 2 -7.42 33.78 -29.71
CA ASN A 2 -5.99 34.06 -29.77
C ASN A 2 -5.67 35.28 -28.89
N PHE A 3 -4.44 35.40 -28.42
CA PHE A 3 -3.98 36.61 -27.75
C PHE A 3 -3.95 37.76 -28.77
N GLN A 4 -4.44 38.93 -28.36
CA GLN A 4 -4.48 40.15 -29.18
C GLN A 4 -3.71 41.25 -28.46
N ILE A 5 -2.38 41.17 -28.51
CA ILE A 5 -1.50 42.12 -27.84
C ILE A 5 -1.39 43.39 -28.68
N ASP A 6 -1.53 44.55 -28.03
CA ASP A 6 -1.37 45.86 -28.65
C ASP A 6 0.04 46.01 -29.27
N PRO A 7 0.16 46.34 -30.58
CA PRO A 7 1.45 46.49 -31.27
C PRO A 7 2.45 47.40 -30.57
N SER A 8 1.97 48.44 -29.88
CA SER A 8 2.84 49.38 -29.14
C SER A 8 3.63 48.72 -28.01
N HIS A 9 3.26 47.51 -27.59
CA HIS A 9 3.89 46.79 -26.49
C HIS A 9 4.64 45.52 -26.93
N HIS A 10 4.69 45.19 -28.22
CA HIS A 10 5.28 43.93 -28.70
C HIS A 10 6.74 43.74 -28.29
N GLY A 11 7.50 44.82 -28.14
CA GLY A 11 8.91 44.79 -27.74
C GLY A 11 9.16 44.54 -26.24
N LEU A 12 8.12 44.46 -25.39
CA LEU A 12 8.32 44.22 -23.96
C LEU A 12 8.74 42.76 -23.70
N ALA A 13 9.83 42.60 -22.95
CA ALA A 13 10.32 41.29 -22.56
C ALA A 13 9.42 40.64 -21.51
N VAL A 14 9.20 39.32 -21.61
CA VAL A 14 8.46 38.56 -20.59
C VAL A 14 9.16 38.64 -19.23
N SER A 15 10.49 38.77 -19.21
CA SER A 15 11.29 38.89 -17.98
C SER A 15 11.06 40.20 -17.22
N SER A 16 10.64 41.27 -17.91
CA SER A 16 10.37 42.57 -17.27
C SER A 16 8.96 42.65 -16.66
N LEU A 17 8.13 41.62 -16.83
CA LEU A 17 6.77 41.58 -16.30
C LEU A 17 6.70 40.81 -14.96
N PRO A 18 5.75 41.13 -14.08
CA PRO A 18 5.61 40.55 -12.75
C PRO A 18 4.98 39.15 -12.76
N PHE A 19 5.45 38.27 -13.65
CA PHE A 19 5.06 36.86 -13.66
C PHE A 19 5.76 36.08 -12.53
N SER A 20 5.06 35.11 -11.95
CA SER A 20 5.66 34.08 -11.12
C SER A 20 6.66 33.24 -11.93
N THR A 21 7.60 32.59 -11.23
CA THR A 21 8.56 31.65 -11.85
C THR A 21 7.85 30.59 -12.69
N ARG A 22 6.68 30.12 -12.24
CA ARG A 22 5.88 29.13 -12.95
C ARG A 22 5.26 29.68 -14.23
N ALA A 23 4.69 30.88 -14.19
CA ALA A 23 4.16 31.55 -15.37
C ALA A 23 5.25 31.85 -16.41
N ARG A 24 6.45 32.27 -15.97
CA ARG A 24 7.59 32.44 -16.87
C ARG A 24 8.01 31.14 -17.52
N ASN A 25 8.15 30.06 -16.76
CA ASN A 25 8.54 28.76 -17.33
C ASN A 25 7.53 28.27 -18.38
N ILE A 26 6.23 28.48 -18.18
CA ILE A 26 5.20 28.16 -19.18
C ILE A 26 5.38 28.98 -20.47
N LEU A 27 5.68 30.27 -20.35
CA LEU A 27 5.91 31.14 -21.51
C LEU A 27 7.21 30.76 -22.23
N THR A 28 8.28 30.47 -21.48
CA THR A 28 9.55 29.97 -22.03
C THR A 28 9.38 28.63 -22.76
N ASP A 29 8.63 27.68 -22.19
CA ASP A 29 8.32 26.40 -22.83
C ASP A 29 7.51 26.60 -24.13
N CYS A 30 6.68 27.65 -24.19
CA CYS A 30 5.98 28.07 -25.40
C CYS A 30 6.87 28.82 -26.41
N GLN A 31 8.16 29.04 -26.09
CA GLN A 31 9.13 29.85 -26.85
C GLN A 31 8.76 31.35 -26.94
N VAL A 32 8.11 31.89 -25.91
CA VAL A 32 7.72 33.30 -25.82
C VAL A 32 8.80 34.05 -25.04
N LYS A 33 9.50 34.98 -25.70
CA LYS A 33 10.53 35.84 -25.10
C LYS A 33 10.04 37.27 -24.92
N LEU A 34 9.27 37.75 -25.88
CA LEU A 34 8.60 39.05 -25.90
C LEU A 34 7.10 38.84 -25.81
N ILE A 35 6.36 39.79 -25.25
CA ILE A 35 4.90 39.67 -25.23
C ILE A 35 4.30 39.76 -26.63
N GLY A 36 4.98 40.40 -27.59
CA GLY A 36 4.61 40.37 -29.01
C GLY A 36 4.56 38.96 -29.60
N ASP A 37 5.37 38.03 -29.11
CA ASP A 37 5.38 36.62 -29.57
C ASP A 37 4.05 35.91 -29.24
N LEU A 38 3.30 36.43 -28.27
CA LEU A 38 1.96 35.93 -27.97
C LEU A 38 0.92 36.44 -28.97
N HIS A 39 1.14 37.53 -29.70
CA HIS A 39 0.15 38.06 -30.63
C HIS A 39 -0.24 36.99 -31.67
N ASN A 40 -1.55 36.80 -31.89
CA ASN A 40 -2.14 35.72 -32.69
C ASN A 40 -1.85 34.28 -32.22
N THR A 41 -1.14 34.07 -31.11
CA THR A 41 -0.98 32.74 -30.51
C THR A 41 -2.32 32.26 -29.92
N PRO A 42 -2.77 31.03 -30.19
CA PRO A 42 -3.98 30.49 -29.58
C PRO A 42 -3.85 30.39 -28.06
N LEU A 43 -4.87 30.84 -27.31
CA LEU A 43 -4.93 30.67 -25.84
C LEU A 43 -4.80 29.21 -25.43
N ALA A 44 -5.31 28.29 -26.27
CA ALA A 44 -5.22 26.85 -26.07
C ALA A 44 -3.78 26.33 -26.06
N ARG A 45 -2.85 26.95 -26.82
CA ARG A 45 -1.42 26.57 -26.83
C ARG A 45 -0.78 26.84 -25.47
N VAL A 46 -0.94 28.05 -24.96
CA VAL A 46 -0.38 28.44 -23.64
C VAL A 46 -1.07 27.68 -22.50
N ARG A 47 -2.37 27.41 -22.61
CA ARG A 47 -3.11 26.59 -21.64
C ARG A 47 -2.74 25.10 -21.69
N GLY A 48 -2.37 24.59 -22.85
CA GLY A 48 -1.96 23.21 -23.09
C GLY A 48 -0.49 22.92 -22.74
N ALA A 49 0.31 23.96 -22.53
CA ALA A 49 1.71 23.84 -22.17
C ALA A 49 1.92 23.09 -20.85
N ARG A 50 3.08 22.44 -20.73
CA ARG A 50 3.45 21.70 -19.51
C ARG A 50 3.41 22.64 -18.31
N ASN A 51 2.84 22.16 -17.20
CA ASN A 51 2.68 22.92 -15.96
C ASN A 51 1.73 24.14 -16.02
N SER A 52 1.03 24.37 -17.13
CA SER A 52 0.02 25.42 -17.30
C SER A 52 -1.31 25.06 -16.63
N GLY A 53 -1.30 25.06 -15.30
CA GLY A 53 -2.52 24.91 -14.50
C GLY A 53 -3.40 26.16 -14.55
N SER A 54 -4.69 26.02 -14.20
CA SER A 54 -5.65 27.13 -14.24
C SER A 54 -5.19 28.39 -13.50
N LYS A 55 -4.49 28.25 -12.36
CA LYS A 55 -3.95 29.38 -11.58
C LYS A 55 -2.90 30.17 -12.39
N SER A 56 -1.90 29.48 -12.95
CA SER A 56 -0.84 30.11 -13.74
C SER A 56 -1.35 30.67 -15.06
N PHE A 57 -2.32 30.01 -15.70
CA PHE A 57 -2.93 30.55 -16.91
C PHE A 57 -3.73 31.84 -16.61
N VAL A 58 -4.53 31.86 -15.53
CA VAL A 58 -5.26 33.08 -15.11
C VAL A 58 -4.31 34.19 -14.71
N GLU A 59 -3.21 33.86 -14.03
CA GLU A 59 -2.13 34.81 -13.73
C GLU A 59 -1.56 35.42 -15.01
N ILE A 60 -1.23 34.58 -16.02
CA ILE A 60 -0.74 35.04 -17.31
C ILE A 60 -1.74 36.02 -17.95
N LEU A 61 -3.02 35.66 -18.00
CA LEU A 61 -4.06 36.54 -18.53
C LEU A 61 -4.18 37.86 -17.75
N ARG A 62 -4.08 37.81 -16.40
CA ARG A 62 -4.18 38.99 -15.55
C ARG A 62 -3.03 39.96 -15.75
N VAL A 63 -1.79 39.44 -15.79
CA VAL A 63 -0.60 40.26 -16.03
C VAL A 63 -0.61 40.83 -17.45
N LEU A 64 -1.16 40.09 -18.43
CA LEU A 64 -1.25 40.54 -19.81
C LEU A 64 -2.45 41.46 -20.10
N ALA A 65 -3.43 41.53 -19.21
CA ALA A 65 -4.66 42.32 -19.38
C ALA A 65 -4.41 43.79 -19.79
N PRO A 66 -3.43 44.51 -19.21
CA PRO A 66 -3.15 45.91 -19.59
C PRO A 66 -2.61 46.08 -21.02
N TYR A 67 -2.07 45.01 -21.62
CA TYR A 67 -1.41 45.05 -22.94
C TYR A 67 -2.31 44.52 -24.06
N TRP A 68 -3.57 44.22 -23.77
CA TRP A 68 -4.54 43.75 -24.76
C TRP A 68 -5.04 44.91 -25.63
N GLN A 69 -5.29 44.65 -26.91
CA GLN A 69 -6.02 45.59 -27.76
C GLN A 69 -7.40 45.87 -27.16
N ARG A 70 -7.73 47.17 -26.99
CA ARG A 70 -9.02 47.63 -26.46
C ARG A 70 -10.18 47.02 -27.26
N GLY A 71 -11.06 46.27 -26.58
CA GLY A 71 -12.23 45.59 -27.17
C GLY A 71 -12.22 44.06 -27.05
N ALA A 72 -11.09 43.44 -26.68
CA ALA A 72 -11.01 42.00 -26.47
C ALA A 72 -11.43 41.61 -25.03
N GLU A 73 -12.73 41.55 -24.74
CA GLU A 73 -13.22 40.99 -23.48
C GLU A 73 -12.91 39.48 -23.40
N ILE A 74 -12.06 39.07 -22.45
CA ILE A 74 -11.83 37.66 -22.15
C ILE A 74 -12.95 37.18 -21.23
N LYS A 75 -14.06 36.74 -21.82
CA LYS A 75 -15.07 35.97 -21.08
C LYS A 75 -14.49 34.59 -20.81
N ALA A 76 -13.86 34.43 -19.64
CA ALA A 76 -13.44 33.13 -19.14
C ALA A 76 -14.68 32.25 -18.96
N SER A 77 -14.94 31.35 -19.93
CA SER A 77 -16.03 30.39 -19.82
C SER A 77 -15.72 29.41 -18.69
N ARG A 78 -16.22 29.69 -17.48
CA ARG A 78 -16.34 28.68 -16.43
C ARG A 78 -17.34 27.65 -16.95
N LYS A 79 -16.84 26.50 -17.40
CA LYS A 79 -17.69 25.33 -17.68
C LYS A 79 -18.49 25.09 -16.40
N LYS A 80 -19.82 25.26 -16.46
CA LYS A 80 -20.71 25.16 -15.31
C LYS A 80 -20.57 23.75 -14.75
N VAL A 81 -19.92 23.62 -13.60
CA VAL A 81 -19.78 22.33 -12.92
C VAL A 81 -21.16 22.00 -12.37
N SER A 82 -21.72 20.85 -12.75
CA SER A 82 -22.97 20.32 -12.22
C SER A 82 -23.04 20.51 -10.69
N GLU A 83 -24.12 21.12 -10.21
CA GLU A 83 -24.37 21.39 -8.79
C GLU A 83 -24.88 20.16 -8.02
N ALA A 84 -25.27 19.08 -8.71
CA ALA A 84 -25.70 17.84 -8.07
C ALA A 84 -24.60 17.29 -7.13
N SER A 85 -25.01 16.92 -5.92
CA SER A 85 -24.14 16.32 -4.90
C SER A 85 -23.51 15.00 -5.38
N PHE A 86 -22.43 14.60 -4.74
CA PHE A 86 -21.83 13.29 -5.04
C PHE A 86 -22.78 12.16 -4.64
N HIS A 87 -23.08 11.27 -5.59
CA HIS A 87 -23.83 10.06 -5.30
C HIS A 87 -22.88 8.97 -4.78
N VAL A 88 -22.97 8.68 -3.48
CA VAL A 88 -22.17 7.65 -2.80
C VAL A 88 -23.03 6.39 -2.57
N PRO A 89 -22.65 5.24 -3.15
CA PRO A 89 -23.34 3.97 -2.92
C PRO A 89 -23.42 3.62 -1.43
N GLU A 90 -24.55 3.07 -0.99
CA GLU A 90 -24.80 2.76 0.41
C GLU A 90 -23.76 1.80 1.01
N SER A 91 -23.37 0.78 0.26
CA SER A 91 -22.33 -0.19 0.63
C SER A 91 -20.94 0.41 0.89
N ALA A 92 -20.70 1.65 0.42
CA ALA A 92 -19.42 2.33 0.56
C ALA A 92 -19.46 3.52 1.53
N ARG A 93 -20.61 3.87 2.12
CA ARG A 93 -20.75 5.07 2.95
C ARG A 93 -19.83 5.07 4.18
N ASP A 94 -19.63 3.91 4.81
CA ASP A 94 -18.80 3.79 6.00
C ASP A 94 -17.30 3.64 5.75
N TRP A 95 -16.89 3.67 4.48
CA TRP A 95 -15.50 3.45 4.12
C TRP A 95 -14.61 4.60 4.61
N PRO A 96 -13.59 4.32 5.43
CA PRO A 96 -12.73 5.35 5.96
C PRO A 96 -11.81 5.90 4.86
N LEU A 97 -11.64 7.22 4.82
CA LEU A 97 -10.90 7.92 3.77
C LEU A 97 -9.47 7.37 3.59
N ARG A 98 -8.81 7.02 4.70
CA ARG A 98 -7.43 6.52 4.75
C ARG A 98 -7.21 5.17 4.05
N GLN A 99 -8.28 4.44 3.72
CA GLN A 99 -8.22 3.14 3.04
C GLN A 99 -8.55 3.23 1.54
N LEU A 100 -8.89 4.42 1.04
CA LEU A 100 -9.34 4.57 -0.34
C LEU A 100 -8.14 4.66 -1.31
N PRO A 101 -8.24 4.09 -2.52
CA PRO A 101 -7.25 4.26 -3.59
C PRO A 101 -7.41 5.61 -4.28
N ILE A 102 -7.23 6.68 -3.51
CA ILE A 102 -7.23 8.06 -3.98
C ILE A 102 -5.83 8.67 -3.86
N SER A 103 -5.55 9.69 -4.65
CA SER A 103 -4.29 10.41 -4.58
C SER A 103 -4.16 11.13 -3.25
N ALA A 104 -2.91 11.31 -2.79
CA ALA A 104 -2.60 12.10 -1.60
C ALA A 104 -3.17 13.53 -1.69
N ARG A 105 -3.32 14.09 -2.90
CA ARG A 105 -3.93 15.40 -3.11
C ARG A 105 -5.43 15.38 -2.81
N LEU A 106 -6.16 14.40 -3.35
CA LEU A 106 -7.57 14.25 -3.07
C LEU A 106 -7.79 13.94 -1.59
N GLU A 107 -7.03 13.01 -1.01
CA GLU A 107 -7.06 12.70 0.42
C GLU A 107 -6.88 13.96 1.27
N HIS A 108 -5.82 14.75 1.02
CA HIS A 108 -5.55 15.99 1.76
C HIS A 108 -6.69 17.01 1.67
N ILE A 109 -7.28 17.18 0.48
CA ILE A 109 -8.42 18.10 0.29
C ILE A 109 -9.62 17.62 1.12
N LEU A 110 -9.93 16.33 1.06
CA LEU A 110 -11.06 15.73 1.77
C LEU A 110 -10.87 15.80 3.29
N THR A 111 -9.65 15.51 3.78
CA THR A 111 -9.31 15.66 5.21
C THR A 111 -9.46 17.12 5.68
N ARG A 112 -9.05 18.10 4.88
CA ARG A 112 -9.25 19.53 5.24
C ARG A 112 -10.72 19.93 5.28
N LEU A 113 -11.55 19.27 4.49
CA LEU A 113 -13.01 19.40 4.55
C LEU A 113 -13.65 18.61 5.69
N LYS A 114 -12.84 18.00 6.59
CA LYS A 114 -13.27 17.16 7.72
C LYS A 114 -14.14 15.98 7.29
N ILE A 115 -13.86 15.43 6.10
CA ILE A 115 -14.47 14.20 5.62
C ILE A 115 -13.65 13.04 6.17
N GLU A 116 -14.29 12.20 6.97
CA GLU A 116 -13.65 11.04 7.59
C GLU A 116 -14.02 9.74 6.88
N LYS A 117 -15.25 9.68 6.38
CA LYS A 117 -15.82 8.53 5.67
C LYS A 117 -16.33 8.94 4.30
N LEU A 118 -16.38 8.00 3.37
CA LEU A 118 -16.83 8.28 2.01
C LEU A 118 -18.27 8.82 1.96
N GLY A 119 -19.15 8.37 2.86
CA GLY A 119 -20.53 8.86 2.95
C GLY A 119 -20.64 10.35 3.20
N ASP A 120 -19.66 10.98 3.84
CA ASP A 120 -19.65 12.42 4.10
C ASP A 120 -19.56 13.24 2.79
N LEU A 121 -19.03 12.65 1.71
CA LEU A 121 -19.01 13.30 0.39
C LEU A 121 -20.41 13.60 -0.14
N SER A 122 -21.42 12.83 0.27
CA SER A 122 -22.82 13.08 -0.15
C SER A 122 -23.35 14.46 0.31
N ARG A 123 -22.73 15.04 1.34
CA ARG A 123 -23.07 16.36 1.89
C ARG A 123 -22.38 17.51 1.15
N ILE A 124 -21.49 17.21 0.20
CA ILE A 124 -20.64 18.19 -0.48
C ILE A 124 -20.93 18.15 -1.98
N SER A 125 -21.11 19.33 -2.58
CA SER A 125 -21.23 19.45 -4.03
C SER A 125 -19.85 19.46 -4.70
N PRO A 126 -19.75 19.03 -5.97
CA PRO A 126 -18.52 19.16 -6.73
C PRO A 126 -18.02 20.61 -6.85
N SER A 127 -18.91 21.60 -6.78
CA SER A 127 -18.56 23.02 -6.76
C SER A 127 -17.88 23.43 -5.46
N THR A 128 -18.38 22.97 -4.31
CA THR A 128 -17.72 23.17 -2.99
C THR A 128 -16.34 22.51 -2.96
N LEU A 129 -16.22 21.29 -3.48
CA LEU A 129 -14.93 20.62 -3.62
C LEU A 129 -13.98 21.46 -4.49
N ALA A 130 -14.43 21.91 -5.67
CA ALA A 130 -13.64 22.73 -6.59
C ALA A 130 -13.27 24.13 -6.05
N ALA A 131 -14.08 24.69 -5.15
CA ALA A 131 -13.81 25.96 -4.48
C ALA A 131 -12.73 25.85 -3.39
N THR A 132 -12.43 24.64 -2.94
CA THR A 132 -11.43 24.40 -1.89
C THR A 132 -10.03 24.74 -2.43
N PRO A 133 -9.17 25.48 -1.67
CA PRO A 133 -7.82 25.82 -2.13
C PRO A 133 -7.03 24.58 -2.56
N ASP A 134 -6.36 24.64 -3.71
CA ASP A 134 -5.62 23.50 -4.28
C ASP A 134 -6.46 22.31 -4.75
N CYS A 135 -7.80 22.43 -4.78
CA CYS A 135 -8.60 21.54 -5.60
C CYS A 135 -8.57 22.00 -7.06
N GLY A 136 -7.89 21.23 -7.91
CA GLY A 136 -7.90 21.46 -9.36
C GLY A 136 -9.01 20.67 -10.03
N VAL A 137 -9.30 20.99 -11.30
CA VAL A 137 -10.25 20.23 -12.13
C VAL A 137 -9.94 18.74 -12.15
N ARG A 138 -8.64 18.37 -12.19
CA ARG A 138 -8.19 16.97 -12.13
C ARG A 138 -8.61 16.26 -10.85
N THR A 139 -8.55 16.94 -9.70
CA THR A 139 -8.93 16.32 -8.41
C THR A 139 -10.43 16.10 -8.32
N THR A 140 -11.24 17.00 -8.87
CA THR A 140 -12.69 16.79 -8.96
C THR A 140 -13.04 15.66 -9.94
N ILE A 141 -12.32 15.52 -11.06
CA ILE A 141 -12.48 14.40 -11.99
C ILE A 141 -12.13 13.09 -11.30
N GLU A 142 -10.98 13.03 -10.63
CA GLU A 142 -10.54 11.85 -9.86
C GLU A 142 -11.59 11.40 -8.85
N ALA A 143 -12.17 12.33 -8.08
CA ALA A 143 -13.23 12.00 -7.12
C ALA A 143 -14.47 11.38 -7.79
N ARG A 144 -14.89 11.91 -8.96
CA ARG A 144 -16.01 11.35 -9.73
C ARG A 144 -15.69 9.99 -10.31
N GLU A 145 -14.51 9.84 -10.90
CA GLU A 145 -14.05 8.57 -11.47
C GLU A 145 -13.99 7.49 -10.39
N PHE A 146 -13.46 7.82 -9.21
CA PHE A 146 -13.43 6.91 -8.07
C PHE A 146 -14.83 6.46 -7.64
N LEU A 147 -15.79 7.39 -7.50
CA LEU A 147 -17.18 7.03 -7.19
C LEU A 147 -17.83 6.19 -8.30
N GLY A 148 -17.52 6.48 -9.57
CA GLY A 148 -17.97 5.68 -10.71
C GLY A 148 -17.40 4.26 -10.71
N ARG A 149 -16.17 4.05 -10.25
CA ARG A 149 -15.58 2.71 -10.05
C ARG A 149 -16.32 1.92 -8.96
N ILE A 150 -16.68 2.56 -7.84
CA ILE A 150 -17.50 1.94 -6.79
C ILE A 150 -18.88 1.56 -7.33
N GLN A 151 -19.53 2.46 -8.07
CA GLN A 151 -20.85 2.19 -8.66
C GLN A 151 -20.84 1.02 -9.66
N ARG A 152 -19.73 0.81 -10.37
CA ARG A 152 -19.53 -0.36 -11.25
C ARG A 152 -19.18 -1.64 -10.49
N GLY A 153 -19.13 -1.62 -9.15
CA GLY A 153 -18.84 -2.79 -8.33
C GLY A 153 -17.38 -3.22 -8.31
N GLU A 154 -16.44 -2.38 -8.76
CA GLU A 154 -15.00 -2.73 -8.85
C GLU A 154 -14.40 -3.12 -7.49
N PHE A 155 -14.99 -2.61 -6.42
CA PHE A 155 -14.60 -2.81 -5.03
C PHE A 155 -15.64 -3.64 -4.24
N GLY A 156 -16.33 -4.59 -4.88
CA GLY A 156 -17.24 -5.49 -4.18
C GLY A 156 -16.53 -6.46 -3.22
N ASN A 157 -17.24 -6.97 -2.21
CA ASN A 157 -16.72 -8.01 -1.32
C ASN A 157 -16.40 -9.28 -2.12
N PRO A 158 -15.17 -9.84 -2.04
CA PRO A 158 -14.74 -10.96 -2.87
C PRO A 158 -15.70 -12.15 -2.88
N ARG A 159 -16.28 -12.51 -1.73
CA ARG A 159 -17.21 -13.65 -1.62
C ARG A 159 -18.54 -13.42 -2.31
N GLN A 160 -18.99 -12.17 -2.34
CA GLN A 160 -20.31 -11.80 -2.88
C GLN A 160 -20.23 -11.36 -4.35
N SER A 161 -19.14 -10.70 -4.74
CA SER A 161 -19.03 -10.06 -6.06
C SER A 161 -18.31 -10.88 -7.12
N THR A 162 -17.41 -11.79 -6.72
CA THR A 162 -16.53 -12.49 -7.69
C THR A 162 -16.61 -14.01 -7.64
N GLY A 163 -17.21 -14.59 -6.59
CA GLY A 163 -17.17 -16.04 -6.36
C GLY A 163 -15.76 -16.59 -6.08
N MET A 164 -14.76 -15.74 -5.95
CA MET A 164 -13.38 -16.13 -5.66
C MET A 164 -13.22 -16.49 -4.18
N SER A 165 -12.38 -17.49 -3.91
CA SER A 165 -11.90 -17.73 -2.56
C SER A 165 -11.07 -16.55 -2.07
N LEU A 166 -11.04 -16.35 -0.76
CA LEU A 166 -10.30 -15.25 -0.14
C LEU A 166 -8.80 -15.22 -0.53
N PRO A 167 -8.08 -16.37 -0.55
CA PRO A 167 -6.69 -16.40 -0.99
C PRO A 167 -6.51 -16.03 -2.46
N LEU A 168 -7.40 -16.52 -3.33
CA LEU A 168 -7.34 -16.22 -4.76
C LEU A 168 -7.56 -14.73 -5.01
N PHE A 169 -8.52 -14.11 -4.31
CA PHE A 169 -8.74 -12.68 -4.37
C PHE A 169 -7.47 -11.91 -3.97
N LEU A 170 -6.88 -12.21 -2.82
CA LEU A 170 -5.69 -11.51 -2.31
C LEU A 170 -4.50 -11.62 -3.29
N VAL A 171 -4.23 -12.82 -3.82
CA VAL A 171 -3.17 -13.06 -4.80
C VAL A 171 -3.42 -12.29 -6.09
N THR A 172 -4.65 -12.35 -6.62
CA THR A 172 -5.03 -11.64 -7.86
C THR A 172 -4.87 -10.13 -7.69
N ARG A 173 -5.29 -9.57 -6.55
CA ARG A 173 -5.13 -8.13 -6.28
C ARG A 173 -3.67 -7.71 -6.14
N ILE A 174 -2.82 -8.57 -5.57
CA ILE A 174 -1.37 -8.32 -5.57
C ILE A 174 -0.82 -8.30 -7.00
N ASP A 175 -1.20 -9.25 -7.85
CA ASP A 175 -0.76 -9.28 -9.26
C ASP A 175 -1.20 -8.02 -10.03
N GLU A 176 -2.47 -7.62 -9.90
CA GLU A 176 -2.99 -6.39 -10.52
C GLU A 176 -2.28 -5.13 -10.02
N PHE A 177 -2.01 -5.06 -8.70
CA PHE A 177 -1.23 -3.96 -8.13
C PHE A 177 0.18 -3.94 -8.74
N MET A 178 0.85 -5.08 -8.81
CA MET A 178 2.19 -5.19 -9.39
C MET A 178 2.23 -4.76 -10.86
N ASP A 179 1.17 -5.03 -11.63
CA ASP A 179 1.04 -4.59 -13.01
C ASP A 179 0.88 -3.09 -13.15
N SER A 180 0.22 -2.45 -12.19
CA SER A 180 0.03 -1.00 -12.17
C SER A 180 1.31 -0.21 -11.87
N LEU A 181 2.34 -0.86 -11.33
CA LEU A 181 3.59 -0.20 -10.95
C LEU A 181 4.49 0.07 -12.16
N SER A 182 5.12 1.25 -12.18
CA SER A 182 6.26 1.51 -13.08
C SER A 182 7.37 0.47 -12.87
N GLU A 183 8.09 0.11 -13.92
CA GLU A 183 9.15 -0.90 -13.89
C GLU A 183 10.17 -0.72 -12.74
N PRO A 184 10.72 0.48 -12.45
CA PRO A 184 11.67 0.64 -11.34
C PRO A 184 11.06 0.33 -9.96
N ARG A 185 9.82 0.78 -9.73
CA ARG A 185 9.10 0.53 -8.47
C ARG A 185 8.78 -0.95 -8.30
N ARG A 186 8.35 -1.59 -9.39
CA ARG A 186 8.06 -3.03 -9.44
C ARG A 186 9.31 -3.84 -9.13
N GLU A 187 10.45 -3.50 -9.75
CA GLU A 187 11.70 -4.21 -9.50
C GLU A 187 12.18 -4.06 -8.05
N ILE A 188 12.15 -2.85 -7.48
CA ILE A 188 12.49 -2.62 -6.06
C ILE A 188 11.64 -3.53 -5.16
N PHE A 189 10.34 -3.59 -5.40
CA PHE A 189 9.42 -4.39 -4.61
C PHE A 189 9.63 -5.90 -4.80
N CYS A 190 9.79 -6.36 -6.05
CA CYS A 190 10.12 -7.74 -6.39
C CYS A 190 11.41 -8.22 -5.72
N ARG A 191 12.48 -7.40 -5.73
CA ARG A 191 13.75 -7.71 -5.06
C ARG A 191 13.57 -7.79 -3.55
N ARG A 192 12.79 -6.87 -2.96
CA ARG A 192 12.53 -6.84 -1.51
C ARG A 192 11.75 -8.06 -1.05
N LEU A 193 10.81 -8.51 -1.86
CA LEU A 193 9.93 -9.66 -1.60
C LEU A 193 10.52 -10.99 -2.05
N GLY A 194 11.57 -10.98 -2.87
CA GLY A 194 12.21 -12.19 -3.40
C GLY A 194 11.36 -12.91 -4.44
N ALA A 195 10.96 -12.19 -5.50
CA ALA A 195 10.15 -12.73 -6.58
C ALA A 195 10.85 -13.82 -7.40
N ALA A 196 12.16 -13.67 -7.62
CA ALA A 196 12.99 -14.62 -8.38
C ALA A 196 14.00 -15.37 -7.49
N ASP A 197 14.51 -14.71 -6.46
CA ASP A 197 15.56 -15.18 -5.57
C ASP A 197 15.26 -14.86 -4.09
N ALA A 198 16.21 -15.16 -3.20
CA ALA A 198 16.12 -14.75 -1.80
C ALA A 198 15.92 -13.23 -1.69
N PRO A 199 15.14 -12.73 -0.71
CA PRO A 199 14.80 -11.32 -0.62
C PRO A 199 16.06 -10.49 -0.34
N TRP A 200 16.22 -9.40 -1.08
CA TRP A 200 17.38 -8.53 -0.91
C TRP A 200 17.22 -7.64 0.32
N THR A 201 18.34 -7.34 0.95
CA THR A 201 18.39 -6.32 2.00
C THR A 201 18.15 -4.93 1.42
N LEU A 202 17.61 -4.01 2.23
CA LEU A 202 17.42 -2.62 1.84
C LEU A 202 18.74 -1.96 1.37
N MET A 203 19.86 -2.33 1.98
CA MET A 203 21.19 -1.84 1.60
C MET A 203 21.57 -2.28 0.17
N ARG A 204 21.39 -3.57 -0.14
CA ARG A 204 21.71 -4.15 -1.45
C ARG A 204 20.84 -3.54 -2.55
N ILE A 205 19.56 -3.33 -2.28
CA ILE A 205 18.65 -2.62 -3.20
C ILE A 205 19.13 -1.18 -3.39
N GLY A 206 19.49 -0.49 -2.30
CA GLY A 206 19.97 0.89 -2.35
C GLY A 206 21.19 1.05 -3.26
N GLN A 207 22.18 0.17 -3.12
CA GLN A 207 23.36 0.13 -3.99
C GLN A 207 22.98 -0.04 -5.46
N LYS A 208 22.09 -0.97 -5.79
CA LYS A 208 21.66 -1.23 -7.18
C LYS A 208 21.00 -0.01 -7.84
N PHE A 209 20.18 0.73 -7.09
CA PHE A 209 19.43 1.87 -7.64
C PHE A 209 20.05 3.23 -7.29
N ASN A 210 21.33 3.24 -6.85
CA ASN A 210 22.05 4.44 -6.43
C ASN A 210 21.25 5.32 -5.45
N MET A 211 20.69 4.70 -4.41
CA MET A 211 19.90 5.35 -3.38
C MET A 211 20.27 4.86 -1.98
N THR A 212 19.99 5.67 -0.97
CA THR A 212 20.27 5.29 0.42
C THR A 212 19.36 4.15 0.87
N ARG A 213 19.82 3.35 1.84
CA ARG A 213 19.01 2.33 2.53
C ARG A 213 17.68 2.89 3.02
N GLU A 214 17.71 4.10 3.58
CA GLU A 214 16.54 4.78 4.11
C GLU A 214 15.55 5.16 3.01
N ARG A 215 16.04 5.61 1.84
CA ARG A 215 15.18 5.90 0.70
C ARG A 215 14.46 4.64 0.18
N VAL A 216 15.15 3.50 0.13
CA VAL A 216 14.52 2.22 -0.22
C VAL A 216 13.42 1.88 0.78
N ARG A 217 13.68 2.01 2.09
CA ARG A 217 12.69 1.76 3.15
C ARG A 217 11.42 2.58 2.94
N GLN A 218 11.57 3.86 2.65
CA GLN A 218 10.45 4.77 2.37
C GLN A 218 9.65 4.31 1.14
N ILE A 219 10.32 3.95 0.05
CA ILE A 219 9.66 3.46 -1.17
C ILE A 219 8.90 2.17 -0.90
N VAL A 220 9.50 1.21 -0.19
CA VAL A 220 8.84 -0.07 0.15
C VAL A 220 7.62 0.17 1.03
N ASN A 221 7.72 1.01 2.06
CA ASN A 221 6.59 1.34 2.94
C ASN A 221 5.48 2.06 2.17
N LEU A 222 5.84 2.97 1.26
CA LEU A 222 4.88 3.64 0.39
C LEU A 222 4.16 2.62 -0.51
N LEU A 223 4.88 1.69 -1.11
CA LEU A 223 4.31 0.64 -1.97
C LEU A 223 3.40 -0.31 -1.19
N ALA A 224 3.76 -0.68 0.04
CA ALA A 224 2.89 -1.48 0.89
C ALA A 224 1.56 -0.76 1.21
N ASN A 225 1.63 0.54 1.52
CA ASN A 225 0.44 1.34 1.76
C ASN A 225 -0.41 1.51 0.49
N GLU A 226 0.23 1.71 -0.67
CA GLU A 226 -0.47 1.77 -1.96
C GLU A 226 -1.15 0.43 -2.29
N ALA A 227 -0.48 -0.70 -2.05
CA ALA A 227 -1.03 -2.04 -2.26
C ALA A 227 -2.25 -2.30 -1.37
N LEU A 228 -2.19 -1.92 -0.09
CA LEU A 228 -3.32 -2.06 0.84
C LEU A 228 -4.53 -1.22 0.38
N ARG A 229 -4.27 -0.02 -0.14
CA ARG A 229 -5.32 0.89 -0.64
C ARG A 229 -5.82 0.51 -2.03
N PHE A 230 -5.04 -0.23 -2.84
CA PHE A 230 -5.30 -0.47 -4.25
C PHE A 230 -6.72 -0.99 -4.54
N SER A 231 -7.17 -1.97 -3.76
CA SER A 231 -8.52 -2.54 -3.86
C SER A 231 -9.49 -1.98 -2.81
N GLY A 232 -9.12 -0.89 -2.13
CA GLY A 232 -9.92 -0.22 -1.11
C GLY A 232 -10.19 -1.08 0.14
N PRO A 233 -11.23 -0.74 0.91
CA PRO A 233 -11.65 -1.47 2.10
C PRO A 233 -11.84 -2.98 1.93
N PRO A 234 -12.32 -3.51 0.79
CA PRO A 234 -12.34 -4.96 0.55
C PRO A 234 -11.00 -5.67 0.75
N MET A 235 -9.86 -5.04 0.41
CA MET A 235 -8.53 -5.61 0.67
C MET A 235 -8.27 -5.74 2.16
N ALA A 236 -8.56 -4.69 2.93
CA ALA A 236 -8.36 -4.67 4.37
C ALA A 236 -9.27 -5.70 5.06
N SER A 237 -10.56 -5.73 4.73
CA SER A 237 -11.50 -6.72 5.27
C SER A 237 -11.09 -8.14 4.90
N ALA A 238 -10.59 -8.36 3.68
CA ALA A 238 -10.11 -9.68 3.27
C ALA A 238 -8.89 -10.14 4.08
N LEU A 239 -7.95 -9.24 4.37
CA LEU A 239 -6.78 -9.53 5.20
C LEU A 239 -7.15 -9.79 6.66
N GLU A 240 -8.10 -9.01 7.20
CA GLU A 240 -8.64 -9.18 8.55
C GLU A 240 -9.34 -10.53 8.69
N GLU A 241 -10.26 -10.85 7.77
CA GLU A 241 -10.98 -12.12 7.75
C GLU A 241 -10.02 -13.31 7.63
N MET A 242 -9.01 -13.22 6.76
CA MET A 242 -7.97 -14.25 6.65
C MET A 242 -7.24 -14.42 7.98
N THR A 243 -6.88 -13.31 8.64
CA THR A 243 -6.18 -13.31 9.92
C THR A 243 -7.01 -13.96 11.02
N GLU A 244 -8.28 -13.57 11.13
CA GLU A 244 -9.22 -14.13 12.10
C GLU A 244 -9.41 -15.64 11.88
N GLU A 245 -9.57 -16.08 10.64
CA GLU A 245 -9.70 -17.50 10.31
C GLU A 245 -8.46 -18.30 10.76
N GLN A 246 -7.26 -17.77 10.51
CA GLN A 246 -6.01 -18.40 10.91
C GLN A 246 -5.84 -18.45 12.43
N LEU A 247 -6.17 -17.37 13.12
CA LEU A 247 -6.07 -17.31 14.58
C LEU A 247 -7.11 -18.21 15.27
N ALA A 248 -8.32 -18.32 14.71
CA ALA A 248 -9.36 -19.22 15.21
C ALA A 248 -8.94 -20.70 15.10
N LYS A 249 -8.29 -21.07 13.99
CA LYS A 249 -7.78 -22.43 13.76
C LYS A 249 -6.41 -22.68 14.42
N VAL A 250 -5.73 -21.64 14.91
CA VAL A 250 -4.36 -21.69 15.43
C VAL A 250 -3.37 -22.23 14.38
N VAL A 251 -3.51 -21.76 13.13
CA VAL A 251 -2.71 -22.20 11.99
C VAL A 251 -1.97 -21.00 11.39
N PRO A 252 -0.66 -21.11 11.08
CA PRO A 252 0.03 -20.07 10.34
C PRO A 252 -0.20 -20.21 8.84
N TYR A 253 -0.15 -19.09 8.13
CA TYR A 253 -0.22 -19.08 6.68
C TYR A 253 1.14 -19.42 6.07
N THR A 254 1.30 -20.65 5.57
CA THR A 254 2.54 -21.18 4.97
C THR A 254 2.40 -21.32 3.44
N PRO A 255 3.50 -21.59 2.70
CA PRO A 255 3.41 -21.89 1.28
C PRO A 255 2.46 -23.06 0.98
N GLU A 256 2.53 -24.12 1.77
CA GLU A 256 1.73 -25.34 1.61
C GLU A 256 0.24 -25.04 1.81
N LEU A 257 -0.11 -24.23 2.83
CA LEU A 257 -1.50 -23.84 3.07
C LEU A 257 -2.04 -22.92 1.97
N LEU A 258 -1.24 -21.94 1.52
CA LEU A 258 -1.65 -21.08 0.42
C LEU A 258 -1.86 -21.88 -0.87
N GLU A 259 -0.95 -22.80 -1.18
CA GLU A 259 -1.08 -23.68 -2.35
C GLU A 259 -2.34 -24.55 -2.29
N ALA A 260 -2.58 -25.22 -1.16
CA ALA A 260 -3.77 -26.03 -0.94
C ALA A 260 -5.07 -25.22 -1.13
N ARG A 261 -5.09 -23.96 -0.67
CA ARG A 261 -6.27 -23.09 -0.79
C ARG A 261 -6.45 -22.44 -2.15
N LEU A 262 -5.38 -22.26 -2.92
CA LEU A 262 -5.47 -21.81 -4.31
C LEU A 262 -5.92 -22.95 -5.24
N GLY A 263 -5.65 -24.20 -4.87
CA GLY A 263 -6.01 -25.39 -5.65
C GLY A 263 -5.45 -25.30 -7.08
N ALA A 264 -6.29 -25.58 -8.08
CA ALA A 264 -5.90 -25.49 -9.49
C ALA A 264 -5.44 -24.10 -9.93
N SER A 265 -5.84 -23.04 -9.22
CA SER A 265 -5.41 -21.67 -9.54
C SER A 265 -3.97 -21.39 -9.14
N ALA A 266 -3.37 -22.25 -8.30
CA ALA A 266 -1.97 -22.13 -7.88
C ALA A 266 -1.00 -22.15 -9.07
N ALA A 267 -1.32 -22.87 -10.15
CA ALA A 267 -0.47 -22.96 -11.33
C ALA A 267 -0.47 -21.68 -12.20
N LYS A 268 -1.48 -20.80 -12.05
CA LYS A 268 -1.62 -19.58 -12.85
C LYS A 268 -0.95 -18.35 -12.22
N ARG A 269 -0.31 -18.54 -11.06
CA ARG A 269 0.33 -17.47 -10.30
C ARG A 269 1.57 -16.93 -11.04
N ARG A 270 1.80 -15.63 -10.95
CA ARG A 270 2.94 -14.97 -11.62
C ARG A 270 4.23 -15.07 -10.83
N TYR A 271 4.12 -15.12 -9.51
CA TYR A 271 5.26 -15.15 -8.60
C TYR A 271 5.26 -16.44 -7.74
N GLY A 272 6.37 -16.74 -7.08
CA GLY A 272 6.41 -17.84 -6.12
C GLY A 272 5.49 -17.60 -4.90
N LEU A 273 5.04 -18.67 -4.24
CA LEU A 273 4.18 -18.57 -3.04
C LEU A 273 4.81 -17.70 -1.95
N THR A 274 6.11 -17.87 -1.73
CA THR A 274 6.86 -17.12 -0.71
C THR A 274 6.87 -15.61 -0.98
N PHE A 275 6.78 -15.18 -2.25
CA PHE A 275 6.62 -13.77 -2.62
C PHE A 275 5.27 -13.24 -2.14
N TYR A 276 4.17 -13.95 -2.43
CA TYR A 276 2.83 -13.54 -2.00
C TYR A 276 2.73 -13.51 -0.47
N LEU A 277 3.26 -14.52 0.21
CA LEU A 277 3.25 -14.55 1.68
C LEU A 277 4.01 -13.37 2.29
N ARG A 278 5.18 -12.99 1.75
CA ARG A 278 5.90 -11.80 2.22
C ARG A 278 5.16 -10.50 1.91
N ALA A 279 4.46 -10.43 0.78
CA ALA A 279 3.60 -9.30 0.47
C ALA A 279 2.48 -9.21 1.51
N LEU A 280 1.74 -10.31 1.74
CA LEU A 280 0.67 -10.38 2.73
C LEU A 280 1.16 -10.06 4.15
N GLU A 281 2.34 -10.55 4.55
CA GLU A 281 2.96 -10.25 5.85
C GLU A 281 3.20 -8.74 6.02
N MET A 282 3.62 -8.07 4.94
CA MET A 282 3.82 -6.63 4.95
C MET A 282 2.51 -5.84 4.96
N LEU A 283 1.45 -6.35 4.33
CA LEU A 283 0.12 -5.72 4.31
C LEU A 283 -0.68 -5.97 5.60
N ALA A 284 -0.45 -7.12 6.25
CA ALA A 284 -1.11 -7.54 7.47
C ALA A 284 -0.08 -8.03 8.51
N PRO A 285 0.66 -7.12 9.18
CA PRO A 285 1.72 -7.49 10.13
C PRO A 285 1.24 -8.29 11.34
N ARG A 286 -0.08 -8.33 11.59
CA ARG A 286 -0.70 -9.09 12.69
C ARG A 286 -1.06 -10.52 12.28
N ALA A 287 -1.09 -10.81 10.98
CA ALA A 287 -1.41 -12.14 10.48
C ALA A 287 -0.26 -13.11 10.78
N PRO A 288 -0.55 -14.36 11.19
CA PRO A 288 0.47 -15.35 11.45
C PRO A 288 1.03 -15.93 10.14
N ILE A 289 1.78 -15.15 9.36
CA ILE A 289 2.28 -15.55 8.04
C ILE A 289 3.73 -16.02 8.13
N TRP A 290 4.02 -17.22 7.61
CA TRP A 290 5.31 -17.90 7.72
C TRP A 290 5.85 -18.21 6.30
N PRO A 291 6.45 -17.22 5.59
CA PRO A 291 6.84 -17.38 4.18
C PRO A 291 7.87 -18.47 3.89
N LYS A 292 8.56 -18.96 4.92
CA LYS A 292 9.56 -20.04 4.84
C LYS A 292 9.32 -21.10 5.94
N GLY A 293 8.09 -21.19 6.44
CA GLY A 293 7.80 -21.95 7.66
C GLY A 293 8.38 -21.26 8.91
N ALA A 294 8.72 -22.06 9.92
CA ALA A 294 9.36 -21.57 11.14
C ALA A 294 10.84 -21.23 10.87
N GLU A 295 11.27 -20.02 11.22
CA GLU A 295 12.66 -19.57 11.08
C GLU A 295 13.23 -19.23 12.45
N PRO A 296 14.39 -19.76 12.85
CA PRO A 296 15.01 -19.37 14.11
C PRO A 296 15.37 -17.87 14.11
N ALA A 297 14.99 -17.13 15.14
CA ALA A 297 15.45 -15.75 15.36
C ALA A 297 16.48 -15.66 16.49
N PRO A 298 17.52 -14.80 16.35
CA PRO A 298 18.56 -14.64 17.37
C PRO A 298 18.04 -13.97 18.65
N HIS A 299 16.95 -13.18 18.56
CA HIS A 299 16.35 -12.51 19.70
C HIS A 299 14.84 -12.77 19.73
N ARG A 300 14.34 -13.18 20.90
CA ARG A 300 12.91 -13.40 21.14
C ARG A 300 12.40 -12.43 22.19
N ALA A 301 11.13 -12.07 22.08
CA ALA A 301 10.44 -11.35 23.13
C ALA A 301 10.36 -12.23 24.39
N ARG A 302 10.45 -11.63 25.58
CA ARG A 302 10.37 -12.33 26.86
C ARG A 302 9.09 -13.17 26.99
N GLU A 303 7.97 -12.66 26.46
CA GLU A 303 6.69 -13.37 26.40
C GLU A 303 6.79 -14.66 25.57
N SER A 304 7.43 -14.60 24.40
CA SER A 304 7.64 -15.79 23.55
C SER A 304 8.50 -16.83 24.26
N GLU A 305 9.51 -16.40 25.02
CA GLU A 305 10.36 -17.31 25.77
C GLU A 305 9.60 -18.03 26.89
N ALA A 306 8.75 -17.31 27.62
CA ALA A 306 7.88 -17.92 28.64
C ALA A 306 6.93 -18.96 28.04
N ILE A 307 6.30 -18.65 26.89
CA ILE A 307 5.44 -19.60 26.17
C ILE A 307 6.22 -20.85 25.76
N LEU A 308 7.43 -20.68 25.23
CA LEU A 308 8.26 -21.81 24.80
C LEU A 308 8.74 -22.67 25.98
N GLN A 309 9.05 -22.07 27.13
CA GLN A 309 9.41 -22.80 28.34
C GLN A 309 8.25 -23.65 28.88
N THR A 310 7.03 -23.08 28.92
CA THR A 310 5.83 -23.85 29.27
C THR A 310 5.60 -24.98 28.28
N LEU A 311 5.71 -24.71 26.97
CA LEU A 311 5.57 -25.73 25.93
C LEU A 311 6.60 -26.86 26.10
N VAL A 312 7.84 -26.54 26.43
CA VAL A 312 8.89 -27.53 26.73
C VAL A 312 8.51 -28.40 27.93
N HIS A 313 7.92 -27.82 28.97
CA HIS A 313 7.44 -28.59 30.13
C HIS A 313 6.29 -29.51 29.74
N TRP A 314 5.25 -28.96 29.09
CA TRP A 314 4.09 -29.69 28.62
C TRP A 314 4.47 -30.88 27.72
N MET A 315 5.39 -30.67 26.78
CA MET A 315 5.88 -31.72 25.87
C MET A 315 6.74 -32.81 26.53
N ARG A 316 7.29 -32.57 27.73
CA ARG A 316 7.97 -33.65 28.47
C ARG A 316 6.97 -34.69 28.95
N VAL A 317 5.76 -34.26 29.28
CA VAL A 317 4.64 -35.12 29.68
C VAL A 317 3.92 -35.67 28.46
N HIS A 318 3.86 -34.90 27.37
CA HIS A 318 3.16 -35.24 26.13
C HIS A 318 4.14 -35.30 24.94
N PRO A 319 4.94 -36.37 24.81
CA PRO A 319 6.01 -36.45 23.81
C PRO A 319 5.50 -36.72 22.39
N GLU A 320 4.21 -37.00 22.21
CA GLU A 320 3.64 -37.36 20.91
C GLU A 320 3.49 -36.13 19.98
N PRO A 321 3.55 -36.31 18.66
CA PRO A 321 3.25 -35.25 17.70
C PRO A 321 1.88 -34.63 17.98
N THR A 322 1.83 -33.32 18.14
CA THR A 322 0.62 -32.62 18.59
C THR A 322 0.30 -31.42 17.71
N VAL A 323 -0.96 -31.31 17.28
CA VAL A 323 -1.46 -30.17 16.49
C VAL A 323 -1.47 -28.88 17.31
N PHE A 324 -1.22 -27.75 16.66
CA PHE A 324 -1.06 -26.46 17.36
C PHE A 324 -2.27 -26.04 18.20
N ALA A 325 -3.50 -26.35 17.76
CA ALA A 325 -4.70 -26.06 18.54
C ALA A 325 -4.70 -26.80 19.90
N THR A 326 -4.27 -28.06 19.92
CA THR A 326 -4.15 -28.86 21.15
C THR A 326 -3.02 -28.33 22.03
N LEU A 327 -1.90 -27.90 21.44
CA LEU A 327 -0.81 -27.25 22.19
C LEU A 327 -1.31 -25.99 22.92
N LEU A 328 -2.12 -25.16 22.25
CA LEU A 328 -2.67 -23.96 22.86
C LEU A 328 -3.58 -24.29 24.05
N ALA A 329 -4.43 -25.30 23.92
CA ALA A 329 -5.29 -25.77 25.00
C ALA A 329 -4.46 -26.27 26.20
N GLY A 330 -3.50 -27.16 25.94
CA GLY A 330 -2.62 -27.70 26.98
C GLY A 330 -1.80 -26.64 27.72
N ILE A 331 -1.23 -25.67 26.99
CA ILE A 331 -0.49 -24.55 27.60
C ILE A 331 -1.40 -23.70 28.50
N ARG A 332 -2.64 -23.45 28.10
CA ARG A 332 -3.60 -22.65 28.88
C ARG A 332 -4.00 -23.35 30.17
N GLU A 333 -4.13 -24.67 30.13
CA GLU A 333 -4.43 -25.48 31.31
C GLU A 333 -3.25 -25.54 32.29
N GLU A 334 -2.01 -25.71 31.80
CA GLU A 334 -0.84 -25.84 32.68
C GLU A 334 -0.33 -24.52 33.27
N SER A 335 -0.31 -23.43 32.49
CA SER A 335 0.43 -22.23 32.89
C SER A 335 -0.37 -21.23 33.72
N GLY A 336 -1.69 -21.33 33.72
CA GLY A 336 -2.57 -20.27 34.24
C GLY A 336 -2.41 -18.90 33.54
N PHE A 337 -1.56 -18.81 32.51
CA PHE A 337 -1.29 -17.59 31.75
C PHE A 337 -2.21 -17.52 30.51
N ALA A 338 -2.68 -16.31 30.20
CA ALA A 338 -3.57 -16.05 29.07
C ALA A 338 -2.83 -16.08 27.71
N CYS A 339 -2.37 -17.27 27.29
CA CYS A 339 -1.75 -17.45 25.99
C CYS A 339 -2.80 -17.27 24.88
N THR A 340 -2.56 -16.33 23.95
CA THR A 340 -3.44 -16.13 22.78
C THR A 340 -2.93 -16.95 21.58
N PRO A 341 -3.78 -17.29 20.59
CA PRO A 341 -3.32 -17.94 19.36
C PRO A 341 -2.20 -17.18 18.67
N ALA A 342 -2.30 -15.85 18.62
CA ALA A 342 -1.30 -14.98 18.00
C ALA A 342 0.04 -15.01 18.75
N ALA A 343 0.01 -15.05 20.09
CA ALA A 343 1.21 -15.14 20.91
C ALA A 343 1.89 -16.50 20.73
N LEU A 344 1.12 -17.60 20.74
CA LEU A 344 1.64 -18.94 20.49
C LEU A 344 2.28 -19.05 19.11
N LEU A 345 1.57 -18.69 18.04
CA LEU A 345 2.08 -18.77 16.68
C LEU A 345 3.34 -17.91 16.50
N ARG A 346 3.39 -16.72 17.13
CA ARG A 346 4.61 -15.89 17.11
C ARG A 346 5.77 -16.56 17.82
N ALA A 347 5.53 -17.20 18.97
CA ALA A 347 6.55 -17.91 19.72
C ALA A 347 7.08 -19.11 18.92
N LEU A 348 6.18 -19.92 18.35
CA LEU A 348 6.50 -21.09 17.55
C LEU A 348 7.27 -20.74 16.28
N ARG A 349 6.93 -19.63 15.60
CA ARG A 349 7.62 -19.18 14.38
C ARG A 349 9.14 -19.10 14.56
N TYR A 350 9.59 -18.65 15.73
CA TYR A 350 11.00 -18.41 16.03
C TYR A 350 11.63 -19.47 16.93
N ALA A 351 10.92 -20.57 17.16
CA ALA A 351 11.30 -21.60 18.10
C ALA A 351 12.45 -22.45 17.52
N VAL A 352 13.63 -22.29 18.10
CA VAL A 352 14.84 -23.03 17.72
C VAL A 352 14.75 -24.42 18.33
N GLY A 353 15.01 -25.42 17.49
CA GLY A 353 15.08 -26.82 17.89
C GLY A 353 13.75 -27.56 17.73
N PHE A 354 12.62 -26.87 17.65
CA PHE A 354 11.35 -27.53 17.34
C PHE A 354 11.30 -27.92 15.87
N ALA A 355 10.76 -29.10 15.59
CA ALA A 355 10.47 -29.56 14.25
C ALA A 355 8.97 -29.49 14.02
N PHE A 356 8.56 -29.00 12.86
CA PHE A 356 7.17 -28.81 12.49
C PHE A 356 6.86 -29.62 11.24
N ASP A 357 5.70 -30.27 11.22
CA ASP A 357 5.16 -30.92 10.04
C ASP A 357 3.96 -30.11 9.51
N PHE A 358 4.03 -29.82 8.20
CA PHE A 358 3.01 -29.09 7.43
C PHE A 358 2.42 -29.96 6.31
N SER A 359 2.64 -31.29 6.35
CA SER A 359 2.07 -32.26 5.40
C SER A 359 0.54 -32.20 5.34
N GLU A 360 -0.11 -31.92 6.47
CA GLU A 360 -1.51 -31.48 6.58
C GLU A 360 -1.54 -29.97 6.89
N PRO A 361 -1.61 -29.07 5.88
CA PRO A 361 -1.41 -27.63 6.09
C PRO A 361 -2.45 -26.96 7.00
N GLU A 362 -3.65 -27.56 7.13
CA GLU A 362 -4.70 -27.08 8.03
C GLU A 362 -4.55 -27.60 9.47
N LYS A 363 -3.62 -28.52 9.71
CA LYS A 363 -3.33 -29.12 11.02
C LYS A 363 -1.81 -29.19 11.24
N PRO A 364 -1.13 -28.04 11.28
CA PRO A 364 0.29 -28.00 11.53
C PRO A 364 0.60 -28.69 12.85
N THR A 365 1.53 -29.63 12.80
CA THR A 365 1.86 -30.51 13.90
C THR A 365 3.26 -30.20 14.41
N LEU A 366 3.40 -30.07 15.71
CA LEU A 366 4.70 -30.01 16.35
C LEU A 366 5.18 -31.44 16.57
N MET A 367 6.34 -31.76 15.99
CA MET A 367 6.90 -33.08 16.08
C MET A 367 7.59 -33.27 17.43
N GLY A 368 7.19 -34.32 18.14
CA GLY A 368 7.82 -34.74 19.39
C GLY A 368 9.30 -35.07 19.20
N GLY A 369 10.18 -34.33 19.88
CA GLY A 369 11.61 -34.52 19.74
C GLY A 369 12.35 -34.55 21.07
N ARG A 370 12.66 -35.76 21.58
CA ARG A 370 13.52 -35.95 22.78
C ARG A 370 14.88 -35.22 22.68
N ARG A 371 15.38 -34.93 21.47
CA ARG A 371 16.61 -34.15 21.24
C ARG A 371 16.44 -32.65 21.47
N VAL A 372 15.25 -32.10 21.24
CA VAL A 372 14.92 -30.68 21.39
C VAL A 372 14.94 -30.28 22.85
N LEU A 373 14.36 -31.14 23.70
CA LEU A 373 14.29 -30.99 25.15
C LEU A 373 15.67 -30.99 25.83
N ARG A 374 16.68 -31.67 25.25
CA ARG A 374 18.05 -31.71 25.79
C ARG A 374 18.82 -30.40 25.58
N ARG A 375 18.63 -29.71 24.45
CA ARG A 375 19.29 -28.41 24.19
C ARG A 375 18.73 -27.26 25.03
N TRP A 376 17.46 -27.34 25.40
CA TRP A 376 16.79 -26.34 26.24
C TRP A 376 16.99 -26.59 27.75
N ALA A 377 17.47 -27.76 28.15
CA ALA A 377 17.71 -28.11 29.56
C ALA A 377 19.07 -27.64 30.11
N SER A 378 19.92 -27.02 29.29
CA SER A 378 21.21 -26.47 29.72
C SER A 378 21.14 -24.95 29.78
N PRO A 379 20.76 -24.36 30.93
CA PRO A 379 21.07 -22.97 31.19
C PRO A 379 22.57 -22.88 31.47
N GLN A 380 23.30 -22.14 30.64
CA GLN A 380 24.75 -21.81 30.72
C GLN A 380 25.73 -22.74 30.00
N GLY A 381 26.62 -22.12 29.21
CA GLY A 381 27.92 -22.68 28.82
C GLY A 381 28.02 -23.23 27.39
N ASN A 382 28.34 -22.36 26.41
CA ASN A 382 29.35 -22.65 25.39
C ASN A 382 29.61 -21.40 24.53
N SER A 383 30.30 -20.43 25.13
CA SER A 383 30.96 -19.32 24.43
C SER A 383 32.44 -19.20 24.79
N ALA A 384 33.03 -20.18 25.46
CA ALA A 384 34.44 -20.14 25.87
C ALA A 384 34.97 -21.57 26.10
N GLU A 385 35.25 -22.30 25.03
CA GLU A 385 36.18 -23.45 25.04
C GLU A 385 36.41 -23.96 23.61
N GLN A 386 36.99 -23.13 22.75
CA GLN A 386 37.74 -23.57 21.56
C GLN A 386 38.91 -22.61 21.32
N GLU A 387 39.83 -22.55 22.28
CA GLU A 387 41.18 -22.02 22.08
C GLU A 387 42.12 -22.63 23.14
N SER A 388 42.31 -23.95 23.06
CA SER A 388 43.48 -24.63 23.60
C SER A 388 43.51 -26.05 23.04
N SER A 389 44.67 -26.43 22.50
CA SER A 389 45.00 -27.73 21.88
C SER A 389 44.59 -27.92 20.41
N LYS A 390 45.32 -27.27 19.49
CA LYS A 390 46.43 -27.90 18.75
C LYS A 390 47.13 -26.91 17.83
#